data_AF-V4AU67-F1
#
_entry.id   AF-V4AU67-F1
#
_cell.length_a   1.000
_cell.length_b   1.000
_cell.length_c   1.000
_cell.angle_alpha   90.00
_cell.angle_beta   90.00
_cell.angle_gamma   90.00
#
_symmetry.space_group_name_H-M   'P 1'
#
loop_
_entity.id
_entity.type
_entity.pdbx_description
1 polymer ?
#
loop_
_entity_poly.entity_id
_entity_poly.type
_entity_poly.pdbx_seq_one_letter_code
_entity_poly.pdbx_strand_id
1 'polypeptide(L)'
;VFQAMFTNPKRFLPVSTLSNHDVEGILNKWLENNHRKLLDPQLQAVIDAFHKCPIPLFLKLAFDEACRWKSFTPGDQSVLNTTVRTVINDLFNRIEKLHGELLVSRALGYLTLSSGGLTEAELEDILSCDDDVLNDVYMYWTPPVRRLPPLLLVRIKAELGQYFVDRGSDGVRVFYWYHRQFIEAAFDKYCSDENTRNKMHGVLADYFSGVWANG
;
A
#
# COMPACT_ATOMS: atom_id res chain seq x y z
N VAL A 1 -16.00 19.97 -15.00
CA VAL A 1 -15.26 20.00 -16.29
C VAL A 1 -15.78 18.94 -17.27
N PHE A 2 -15.92 17.66 -16.91
CA PHE A 2 -16.43 16.60 -17.81
C PHE A 2 -17.87 16.78 -18.34
N GLN A 3 -18.79 17.39 -17.58
CA GLN A 3 -20.16 17.65 -18.04
C GLN A 3 -20.26 18.75 -19.11
N ALA A 4 -19.23 19.59 -19.28
CA ALA A 4 -19.27 20.67 -20.28
C ALA A 4 -19.00 20.17 -21.72
N MET A 5 -18.40 18.99 -21.88
CA MET A 5 -18.07 18.42 -23.20
C MET A 5 -19.21 17.57 -23.82
N PHE A 6 -20.18 17.13 -23.03
CA PHE A 6 -21.27 16.28 -23.51
C PHE A 6 -22.62 16.91 -23.17
N THR A 7 -23.27 17.46 -24.19
CA THR A 7 -24.54 18.20 -24.09
C THR A 7 -25.78 17.32 -23.87
N ASN A 8 -25.68 16.00 -24.04
CA ASN A 8 -26.82 15.10 -23.89
C ASN A 8 -26.82 14.38 -22.52
N PRO A 9 -27.73 14.72 -21.59
CA PRO A 9 -27.80 14.11 -20.27
C PRO A 9 -28.14 12.61 -20.29
N LYS A 10 -28.74 12.09 -21.38
CA LYS A 10 -29.03 10.65 -21.55
C LYS A 10 -27.79 9.78 -21.76
N ARG A 11 -26.61 10.38 -21.93
CA ARG A 11 -25.34 9.67 -22.13
C ARG A 11 -24.55 9.47 -20.83
N PHE A 12 -25.10 9.90 -19.69
CA PHE A 12 -24.49 9.72 -18.38
C PHE A 12 -25.24 8.64 -17.60
N LEU A 13 -24.51 7.66 -17.11
CA LEU A 13 -25.02 6.66 -16.19
C LEU A 13 -24.47 6.96 -14.79
N PRO A 14 -25.31 7.38 -13.82
CA PRO A 14 -24.85 7.66 -12.47
C PRO A 14 -24.45 6.35 -11.80
N VAL A 15 -23.24 6.33 -11.22
CA VAL A 15 -22.82 5.23 -10.35
C VAL A 15 -23.35 5.53 -8.96
N SER A 16 -24.34 4.77 -8.51
CA SER A 16 -24.91 4.91 -7.17
C SER A 16 -23.96 4.37 -6.09
N THR A 17 -24.16 4.80 -4.86
CA THR A 17 -23.51 4.19 -3.70
C THR A 17 -23.98 2.73 -3.54
N LEU A 18 -23.13 1.90 -2.94
CA LEU A 18 -23.48 0.52 -2.59
C LEU A 18 -24.63 0.52 -1.59
N SER A 19 -25.64 -0.32 -1.82
CA SER A 19 -26.72 -0.52 -0.85
C SER A 19 -26.23 -1.36 0.33
N ASN A 20 -26.88 -1.27 1.49
CA ASN A 20 -26.52 -2.08 2.67
C ASN A 20 -26.58 -3.59 2.36
N HIS A 21 -27.58 -4.01 1.59
CA HIS A 21 -27.72 -5.39 1.15
C HIS A 21 -26.52 -5.84 0.28
N ASP A 22 -26.06 -4.98 -0.63
CA ASP A 22 -24.88 -5.30 -1.45
C ASP A 22 -23.61 -5.38 -0.60
N VAL A 23 -23.46 -4.48 0.38
CA VAL A 23 -22.31 -4.47 1.31
C VAL A 23 -22.26 -5.75 2.12
N GLU A 24 -23.37 -6.16 2.73
CA GLU A 24 -23.47 -7.41 3.49
C GLU A 24 -23.20 -8.62 2.58
N GLY A 25 -23.77 -8.65 1.38
CA GLY A 25 -23.55 -9.71 0.40
C GLY A 25 -22.08 -9.82 -0.05
N ILE A 26 -21.41 -8.69 -0.26
CA ILE A 26 -19.98 -8.62 -0.58
C ILE A 26 -19.14 -9.12 0.59
N LEU A 27 -19.40 -8.62 1.80
CA LEU A 27 -18.67 -9.01 3.01
C LEU A 27 -18.79 -10.50 3.29
N ASN A 28 -20.00 -11.06 3.21
CA ASN A 28 -20.23 -12.49 3.44
C ASN A 28 -19.44 -13.35 2.43
N LYS A 29 -19.48 -13.01 1.15
CA LYS A 29 -18.70 -13.71 0.12
C LYS A 29 -17.19 -13.61 0.36
N TRP A 30 -16.69 -12.43 0.75
CA TRP A 30 -15.27 -12.27 1.06
C TRP A 30 -14.84 -13.04 2.31
N LEU A 31 -15.67 -13.08 3.35
CA LEU A 31 -15.43 -13.85 4.56
C LEU A 31 -15.40 -15.37 4.26
N GLU A 32 -16.36 -15.86 3.48
CA GLU A 32 -16.42 -17.24 3.03
C GLU A 32 -15.17 -17.65 2.24
N ASN A 33 -14.78 -16.82 1.26
CA ASN A 33 -13.59 -17.06 0.44
C ASN A 33 -12.29 -17.08 1.26
N ASN A 34 -12.21 -16.29 2.34
CA ASN A 34 -11.07 -16.26 3.24
C ASN A 34 -11.15 -17.31 4.37
N HIS A 35 -12.19 -18.15 4.39
CA HIS A 35 -12.47 -19.11 5.48
C HIS A 35 -12.53 -18.44 6.86
N ARG A 36 -13.11 -17.24 6.92
CA ARG A 36 -13.27 -16.45 8.15
C ARG A 36 -14.73 -16.28 8.52
N LYS A 37 -15.00 -16.18 9.82
CA LYS A 37 -16.30 -15.81 10.37
C LYS A 37 -16.06 -14.77 11.46
N LEU A 38 -16.68 -13.60 11.29
CA LEU A 38 -16.70 -12.55 12.31
C LEU A 38 -17.84 -12.81 13.29
N LEU A 39 -17.68 -12.34 14.53
CA LEU A 39 -18.79 -12.24 15.46
C LEU A 39 -19.72 -11.08 15.07
N ASP A 40 -20.99 -11.16 15.42
CA ASP A 40 -21.98 -10.11 15.07
C ASP A 40 -21.53 -8.69 15.48
N PRO A 41 -20.93 -8.45 16.67
CA PRO A 41 -20.42 -7.13 17.02
C PRO A 41 -19.27 -6.64 16.12
N GLN A 42 -18.41 -7.55 15.65
CA GLN A 42 -17.31 -7.24 14.75
C GLN A 42 -17.83 -6.90 13.35
N LEU A 43 -18.81 -7.68 12.87
CA LEU A 43 -19.46 -7.40 11.60
C LEU A 43 -20.16 -6.04 11.63
N GLN A 44 -20.88 -5.74 12.72
CA GLN A 44 -21.54 -4.44 12.88
C GLN A 44 -20.54 -3.29 12.89
N ALA A 45 -19.38 -3.45 13.54
CA ALA A 45 -18.33 -2.43 13.53
C ALA A 45 -17.81 -2.10 12.11
N VAL A 46 -17.70 -3.12 11.23
CA VAL A 46 -17.33 -2.93 9.82
C VAL A 46 -18.40 -2.14 9.07
N ILE A 47 -19.67 -2.50 9.25
CA ILE A 47 -20.82 -1.85 8.59
C ILE A 47 -20.94 -0.39 9.04
N ASP A 48 -20.86 -0.14 10.35
CA ASP A 48 -20.93 1.21 10.93
C ASP A 48 -19.79 2.11 10.45
N ALA A 49 -18.58 1.55 10.30
CA ALA A 49 -17.44 2.27 9.75
C ALA A 49 -17.66 2.58 8.26
N PHE A 50 -18.21 1.64 7.49
CA PHE A 50 -18.52 1.86 6.07
C PHE A 50 -19.58 2.94 5.87
N HIS A 51 -20.61 3.02 6.72
CA HIS A 51 -21.61 4.10 6.63
C HIS A 51 -21.00 5.49 6.80
N LYS A 52 -19.90 5.62 7.55
CA LYS A 52 -19.16 6.89 7.69
C LYS A 52 -18.29 7.19 6.47
N CYS A 53 -17.86 6.18 5.71
CA CYS A 53 -17.05 6.32 4.51
C CYS A 53 -17.49 5.32 3.42
N PRO A 54 -18.56 5.61 2.65
CA PRO A 54 -19.21 4.67 1.74
C PRO A 54 -18.45 4.53 0.41
N ILE A 55 -17.16 4.23 0.48
CA ILE A 55 -16.25 4.05 -0.65
C ILE A 55 -15.86 2.58 -0.74
N PRO A 56 -15.96 1.92 -1.92
CA PRO A 56 -15.61 0.51 -2.07
C PRO A 56 -14.19 0.15 -1.60
N LEU A 57 -13.22 1.04 -1.82
CA LEU A 57 -11.86 0.87 -1.30
C LEU A 57 -11.82 0.81 0.23
N PHE A 58 -12.59 1.69 0.90
CA PHE A 58 -12.69 1.68 2.36
C PHE A 58 -13.27 0.35 2.85
N LEU A 59 -14.34 -0.14 2.21
CA LEU A 59 -14.94 -1.43 2.57
C LEU A 59 -13.92 -2.56 2.50
N LYS A 60 -13.08 -2.57 1.45
CA LYS A 60 -12.05 -3.59 1.29
C LYS A 60 -10.94 -3.49 2.35
N LEU A 61 -10.48 -2.28 2.66
CA LEU A 61 -9.50 -2.03 3.73
C LEU A 61 -10.04 -2.44 5.09
N ALA A 62 -11.28 -2.06 5.41
CA ALA A 62 -11.97 -2.40 6.64
C ALA A 62 -12.16 -3.91 6.79
N PHE A 63 -12.54 -4.59 5.70
CA PHE A 63 -12.65 -6.06 5.67
C PHE A 63 -11.31 -6.75 5.94
N ASP A 64 -10.23 -6.28 5.31
CA ASP A 64 -8.91 -6.87 5.51
C ASP A 64 -8.42 -6.69 6.94
N GLU A 65 -8.64 -5.53 7.55
CA GLU A 65 -8.30 -5.31 8.96
C GLU A 65 -9.18 -6.17 9.89
N ALA A 66 -10.48 -6.26 9.61
CA ALA A 66 -11.40 -7.11 10.36
C ALA A 66 -11.02 -8.60 10.29
N CYS A 67 -10.50 -9.07 9.16
CA CYS A 67 -9.99 -10.43 9.02
C CYS A 67 -8.86 -10.75 10.00
N ARG A 68 -8.13 -9.74 10.48
CA ARG A 68 -7.03 -9.88 11.44
C ARG A 68 -7.51 -9.97 12.90
N TRP A 69 -8.76 -9.61 13.19
CA TRP A 69 -9.31 -9.72 14.53
C TRP A 69 -9.46 -11.18 14.97
N LYS A 70 -9.14 -11.45 16.23
CA LYS A 70 -9.39 -12.74 16.85
C LYS A 70 -10.80 -12.72 17.44
N SER A 71 -11.38 -13.89 17.69
CA SER A 71 -12.70 -14.00 18.33
C SER A 71 -12.74 -13.38 19.73
N PHE A 72 -11.58 -13.31 20.39
CA PHE A 72 -11.41 -12.70 21.71
C PHE A 72 -10.84 -11.27 21.66
N THR A 73 -10.70 -10.67 20.47
CA THR A 73 -10.29 -9.27 20.37
C THR A 73 -11.38 -8.41 21.00
N PRO A 74 -11.07 -7.64 22.06
CA PRO A 74 -12.08 -6.86 22.75
C PRO A 74 -12.60 -5.71 21.86
N GLY A 75 -13.79 -5.21 22.17
CA GLY A 75 -14.51 -4.24 21.32
C GLY A 75 -13.80 -2.89 21.15
N ASP A 76 -13.00 -2.50 22.15
CA ASP A 76 -12.12 -1.32 22.12
C ASP A 76 -10.95 -1.46 21.14
N GLN A 77 -10.54 -2.70 20.82
CA GLN A 77 -9.51 -3.03 19.84
C GLN A 77 -10.08 -3.41 18.47
N SER A 78 -11.40 -3.62 18.38
CA SER A 78 -12.12 -3.88 17.12
C SER A 78 -12.67 -2.57 16.52
N VAL A 79 -11.94 -1.47 16.70
CA VAL A 79 -12.32 -0.15 16.19
C VAL A 79 -11.64 0.08 14.85
N LEU A 80 -12.44 0.36 13.83
CA LEU A 80 -11.95 0.77 12.52
C LEU A 80 -11.93 2.30 12.43
N ASN A 81 -10.87 2.84 11.85
CA ASN A 81 -10.87 4.26 11.51
C ASN A 81 -11.94 4.56 10.46
N THR A 82 -12.34 5.81 10.39
CA THR A 82 -13.50 6.25 9.59
C THR A 82 -13.11 6.91 8.27
N THR A 83 -11.83 6.92 7.91
CA THR A 83 -11.36 7.47 6.63
C THR A 83 -10.40 6.52 5.93
N VAL A 84 -10.41 6.54 4.59
CA VAL A 84 -9.46 5.77 3.78
C VAL A 84 -8.01 6.10 4.15
N ARG A 85 -7.70 7.40 4.34
CA ARG A 85 -6.35 7.86 4.63
C ARG A 85 -5.81 7.29 5.93
N THR A 86 -6.60 7.35 7.00
CA THR A 86 -6.20 6.82 8.31
C THR A 86 -5.99 5.31 8.29
N VAL A 87 -6.84 4.56 7.56
CA VAL A 87 -6.67 3.10 7.47
C VAL A 87 -5.41 2.73 6.67
N ILE A 88 -5.12 3.45 5.59
CA ILE A 88 -3.87 3.24 4.83
C ILE A 88 -2.64 3.57 5.69
N ASN A 89 -2.68 4.67 6.46
CA ASN A 89 -1.58 5.03 7.36
C ASN A 89 -1.37 3.98 8.46
N ASP A 90 -2.44 3.41 9.01
CA ASP A 90 -2.33 2.33 10.00
C ASP A 90 -1.75 1.05 9.41
N LEU A 91 -2.13 0.71 8.17
CA LEU A 91 -1.51 -0.37 7.42
C LEU A 91 0.00 -0.14 7.27
N PHE A 92 0.41 1.07 6.87
CA PHE A 92 1.83 1.43 6.75
C PHE A 92 2.56 1.36 8.10
N ASN A 93 2.01 1.96 9.16
CA ASN A 93 2.57 1.90 10.51
C ASN A 93 2.78 0.46 11.00
N ARG A 94 1.85 -0.44 10.64
CA ARG A 94 1.95 -1.85 10.99
C ARG A 94 3.08 -2.54 10.26
N ILE A 95 3.25 -2.30 8.96
CA ILE A 95 4.31 -2.88 8.14
C ILE A 95 5.68 -2.37 8.62
N GLU A 96 5.80 -1.09 8.94
CA GLU A 96 7.00 -0.49 9.55
C GLU A 96 7.40 -1.19 10.85
N LYS A 97 6.44 -1.42 11.75
CA LYS A 97 6.70 -2.15 13.01
C LYS A 97 7.18 -3.59 12.80
N LEU A 98 6.80 -4.22 11.69
CA LEU A 98 7.17 -5.60 11.38
C LEU A 98 8.52 -5.71 10.65
N HIS A 99 8.85 -4.75 9.79
CA HIS A 99 9.98 -4.85 8.85
C HIS A 99 11.06 -3.78 9.03
N GLY A 100 10.87 -2.83 9.94
CA GLY A 100 11.75 -1.68 10.13
C GLY A 100 11.21 -0.44 9.42
N GLU A 101 11.18 0.67 10.16
CA GLU A 101 10.59 1.92 9.67
C GLU A 101 11.37 2.49 8.47
N LEU A 102 12.69 2.53 8.55
CA LEU A 102 13.51 3.11 7.49
C LEU A 102 13.43 2.30 6.20
N LEU A 103 13.56 0.97 6.28
CA LEU A 103 13.46 0.09 5.13
C LEU A 103 12.10 0.22 4.42
N VAL A 104 11.00 0.20 5.18
CA VAL A 104 9.65 0.33 4.61
C VAL A 104 9.44 1.72 4.04
N SER A 105 9.84 2.77 4.75
CA SER A 105 9.76 4.16 4.29
C SER A 105 10.47 4.35 2.95
N ARG A 106 11.70 3.82 2.82
CA ARG A 106 12.48 3.90 1.59
C ARG A 106 11.88 3.05 0.49
N ALA A 107 11.49 1.80 0.76
CA ALA A 107 10.90 0.93 -0.25
C ALA A 107 9.63 1.53 -0.86
N LEU A 108 8.72 2.02 0.00
CA LEU A 108 7.46 2.62 -0.43
C LEU A 108 7.65 4.03 -1.01
N GLY A 109 8.63 4.79 -0.51
CA GLY A 109 9.03 6.09 -1.04
C GLY A 109 9.58 5.99 -2.47
N TYR A 110 10.58 5.14 -2.69
CA TYR A 110 11.14 4.88 -4.02
C TYR A 110 10.08 4.40 -5.00
N LEU A 111 9.24 3.45 -4.58
CA LEU A 111 8.12 3.01 -5.39
C LEU A 111 7.21 4.18 -5.75
N THR A 112 6.83 5.02 -4.78
CA THR A 112 5.92 6.17 -5.01
C THR A 112 6.50 7.23 -5.95
N LEU A 113 7.80 7.50 -5.83
CA LEU A 113 8.50 8.49 -6.66
C LEU A 113 8.86 7.97 -8.06
N SER A 114 8.78 6.65 -8.30
CA SER A 114 8.96 6.09 -9.63
C SER A 114 7.83 6.53 -10.58
N SER A 115 8.16 6.77 -11.85
CA SER A 115 7.23 7.31 -12.85
C SER A 115 6.19 6.29 -13.34
N GLY A 116 6.45 4.98 -13.19
CA GLY A 116 5.61 3.92 -13.74
C GLY A 116 5.53 2.65 -12.90
N GLY A 117 6.20 2.61 -11.75
CA GLY A 117 6.48 1.37 -11.01
C GLY A 117 7.91 0.92 -11.15
N LEU A 118 8.23 -0.12 -10.39
CA LEU A 118 9.54 -0.75 -10.37
C LEU A 118 9.35 -2.27 -10.44
N THR A 119 10.29 -2.96 -11.06
CA THR A 119 10.44 -4.40 -10.87
C THR A 119 10.97 -4.69 -9.48
N GLU A 120 10.85 -5.94 -9.05
CA GLU A 120 11.39 -6.39 -7.76
C GLU A 120 12.91 -6.27 -7.71
N ALA A 121 13.58 -6.60 -8.82
CA ALA A 121 15.02 -6.46 -8.97
C ALA A 121 15.46 -4.98 -8.92
N GLU A 122 14.76 -4.09 -9.64
CA GLU A 122 15.07 -2.66 -9.61
C GLU A 122 14.93 -2.08 -8.21
N LEU A 123 13.84 -2.38 -7.50
CA LEU A 123 13.66 -1.86 -6.15
C LEU A 123 14.69 -2.45 -5.17
N GLU A 124 15.04 -3.73 -5.29
CA GLU A 124 16.12 -4.34 -4.50
C GLU A 124 17.47 -3.65 -4.76
N ASP A 125 17.80 -3.39 -6.03
CA ASP A 125 19.04 -2.74 -6.42
C ASP A 125 19.09 -1.29 -5.92
N ILE A 126 18.00 -0.53 -6.10
CA ILE A 126 17.86 0.85 -5.62
C ILE A 126 18.04 0.91 -4.09
N LEU A 127 17.40 0.00 -3.35
CA LEU A 127 17.56 -0.09 -1.90
C LEU A 127 18.98 -0.52 -1.49
N SER A 128 19.65 -1.31 -2.34
CA SER A 128 21.06 -1.67 -2.15
C SER A 128 22.03 -0.53 -2.42
N CYS A 129 21.60 0.53 -3.13
CA CYS A 129 22.38 1.75 -3.32
C CYS A 129 22.14 2.79 -2.20
N ASP A 130 21.17 2.56 -1.31
CA ASP A 130 20.87 3.47 -0.20
C ASP A 130 21.67 3.08 1.06
N ASP A 131 22.73 3.83 1.33
CA ASP A 131 23.58 3.61 2.50
C ASP A 131 22.83 3.66 3.83
N ASP A 132 21.79 4.49 3.96
CA ASP A 132 21.04 4.58 5.21
C ASP A 132 20.28 3.27 5.44
N VAL A 133 19.67 2.72 4.38
CA VAL A 133 18.95 1.43 4.43
C VAL A 133 19.90 0.30 4.76
N LEU A 134 21.05 0.23 4.09
CA LEU A 134 22.02 -0.83 4.35
C LEU A 134 22.58 -0.76 5.77
N ASN A 135 22.83 0.44 6.30
CA ASN A 135 23.29 0.61 7.68
C ASN A 135 22.25 0.16 8.71
N ASP A 136 20.96 0.39 8.44
CA ASP A 136 19.85 -0.07 9.29
C ASP A 136 19.69 -1.60 9.23
N VAL A 137 19.76 -2.18 8.04
CA VAL A 137 19.64 -3.64 7.84
C VAL A 137 20.84 -4.41 8.43
N TYR A 138 22.05 -3.85 8.32
CA TYR A 138 23.30 -4.49 8.73
C TYR A 138 23.88 -3.93 10.03
N MET A 139 23.01 -3.63 11.02
CA MET A 139 23.42 -3.02 12.29
C MET A 139 24.46 -3.85 13.07
N TYR A 140 24.35 -5.18 13.03
CA TYR A 140 25.14 -6.07 13.91
C TYR A 140 26.28 -6.81 13.20
N TRP A 141 26.35 -6.75 11.86
CA TRP A 141 27.34 -7.49 11.08
C TRP A 141 27.52 -6.87 9.70
N THR A 142 28.70 -7.03 9.12
CA THR A 142 28.99 -6.58 7.75
C THR A 142 28.97 -7.77 6.80
N PRO A 143 28.12 -7.75 5.75
CA PRO A 143 28.10 -8.83 4.77
C PRO A 143 29.33 -8.80 3.85
N PRO A 144 29.75 -9.96 3.32
CA PRO A 144 30.78 -10.02 2.29
C PRO A 144 30.45 -9.19 1.04
N VAL A 145 29.15 -9.13 0.70
CA VAL A 145 28.61 -8.28 -0.36
C VAL A 145 27.49 -7.43 0.24
N ARG A 146 27.65 -6.11 0.20
CA ARG A 146 26.72 -5.16 0.82
C ARG A 146 25.54 -4.85 -0.11
N ARG A 147 24.62 -5.81 -0.20
CA ARG A 147 23.38 -5.75 -0.99
C ARG A 147 22.19 -6.02 -0.09
N LEU A 148 21.02 -5.45 -0.37
CA LEU A 148 19.80 -5.78 0.38
C LEU A 148 19.50 -7.28 0.27
N PRO A 149 19.22 -8.00 1.38
CA PRO A 149 18.74 -9.37 1.31
C PRO A 149 17.37 -9.43 0.60
N PRO A 150 17.22 -10.17 -0.52
CA PRO A 150 15.99 -10.17 -1.33
C PRO A 150 14.73 -10.50 -0.53
N LEU A 151 14.86 -11.39 0.46
CA LEU A 151 13.77 -11.84 1.32
C LEU A 151 13.09 -10.70 2.09
N LEU A 152 13.80 -9.60 2.39
CA LEU A 152 13.20 -8.46 3.09
C LEU A 152 12.15 -7.77 2.22
N LEU A 153 12.48 -7.53 0.95
CA LEU A 153 11.56 -6.89 0.01
C LEU A 153 10.36 -7.79 -0.31
N VAL A 154 10.59 -9.10 -0.50
CA VAL A 154 9.52 -10.09 -0.71
C VAL A 154 8.50 -10.06 0.43
N ARG A 155 8.94 -9.94 1.69
CA ARG A 155 8.05 -9.88 2.86
C ARG A 155 7.22 -8.61 2.90
N ILE A 156 7.83 -7.45 2.63
CA ILE A 156 7.10 -6.16 2.55
C ILE A 156 6.03 -6.22 1.44
N LYS A 157 6.40 -6.77 0.27
CA LYS A 157 5.48 -6.94 -0.85
C LYS A 157 4.33 -7.89 -0.50
N ALA A 158 4.59 -8.97 0.24
CA ALA A 158 3.57 -9.90 0.69
C ALA A 158 2.56 -9.25 1.68
N GLU A 159 3.02 -8.35 2.56
CA GLU A 159 2.13 -7.60 3.46
C GLU A 159 1.19 -6.64 2.73
N LEU A 160 1.62 -6.08 1.60
CA LEU A 160 0.79 -5.19 0.78
C LEU A 160 -0.08 -5.96 -0.23
N GLY A 161 0.37 -7.12 -0.70
CA GLY A 161 -0.40 -8.04 -1.51
C GLY A 161 -1.16 -7.36 -2.64
N GLN A 162 -2.49 -7.44 -2.59
CA GLN A 162 -3.41 -6.89 -3.59
C GLN A 162 -3.42 -5.34 -3.70
N TYR A 163 -2.79 -4.63 -2.76
CA TYR A 163 -2.66 -3.17 -2.83
C TYR A 163 -1.57 -2.73 -3.82
N PHE A 164 -0.81 -3.69 -4.33
CA PHE A 164 -0.01 -3.55 -5.52
C PHE A 164 -0.69 -4.16 -6.75
N VAL A 165 -0.36 -3.59 -7.90
CA VAL A 165 -0.74 -4.10 -9.22
C VAL A 165 0.48 -4.29 -10.07
N ASP A 166 0.50 -5.42 -10.78
CA ASP A 166 1.42 -5.62 -11.88
C ASP A 166 0.94 -4.80 -13.08
N ARG A 167 1.87 -4.05 -13.68
CA ARG A 167 1.67 -3.24 -14.87
C ARG A 167 2.77 -3.57 -15.89
N GLY A 168 2.43 -3.49 -17.17
CA GLY A 168 3.44 -3.51 -18.23
C GLY A 168 4.02 -2.12 -18.41
N SER A 169 5.33 -1.98 -18.27
CA SER A 169 6.09 -0.78 -18.67
C SER A 169 7.28 -1.24 -19.49
N ASP A 170 7.47 -0.66 -20.68
CA ASP A 170 8.63 -0.93 -21.56
C ASP A 170 8.92 -2.42 -21.83
N GLY A 171 7.86 -3.24 -21.92
CA GLY A 171 7.97 -4.68 -22.16
C GLY A 171 8.30 -5.52 -20.93
N VAL A 172 8.45 -4.90 -19.75
CA VAL A 172 8.72 -5.56 -18.47
C VAL A 172 7.52 -5.44 -17.54
N ARG A 173 7.35 -6.42 -16.65
CA ARG A 173 6.33 -6.36 -15.59
C ARG A 173 6.90 -5.65 -14.37
N VAL A 174 6.39 -4.45 -14.13
CA VAL A 174 6.66 -3.66 -12.92
C VAL A 174 5.46 -3.75 -11.99
N PHE A 175 5.66 -3.50 -10.70
CA PHE A 175 4.54 -3.31 -9.78
C PHE A 175 4.44 -1.86 -9.33
N TYR A 176 3.23 -1.42 -9.02
CA TYR A 176 2.94 -0.09 -8.51
C TYR A 176 1.66 -0.10 -7.66
N TRP A 177 1.32 1.04 -7.06
CA TRP A 177 0.10 1.20 -6.27
C TRP A 177 -1.18 0.89 -7.07
N TYR A 178 -2.07 0.08 -6.48
CA TYR A 178 -3.39 -0.24 -7.05
C TYR A 178 -4.28 1.01 -7.17
N HIS A 179 -4.26 1.88 -6.16
CA HIS A 179 -5.17 3.01 -6.05
C HIS A 179 -4.46 4.32 -5.71
N ARG A 180 -4.95 5.44 -6.27
CA ARG A 180 -4.40 6.79 -6.05
C ARG A 180 -4.29 7.17 -4.58
N GLN A 181 -5.24 6.75 -3.74
CA GLN A 181 -5.21 7.00 -2.29
C GLN A 181 -3.96 6.44 -1.60
N PHE A 182 -3.42 5.32 -2.09
CA PHE A 182 -2.14 4.79 -1.59
C PHE A 182 -0.96 5.64 -2.04
N ILE A 183 -0.96 6.10 -3.29
CA ILE A 183 0.07 7.01 -3.82
C ILE A 183 0.14 8.27 -2.97
N GLU A 184 -1.01 8.92 -2.74
CA GLU A 184 -1.07 10.14 -1.94
C GLU A 184 -0.67 9.89 -0.48
N ALA A 185 -1.14 8.78 0.13
CA ALA A 185 -0.77 8.44 1.50
C ALA A 185 0.73 8.16 1.65
N ALA A 186 1.32 7.40 0.73
CA ALA A 186 2.73 7.10 0.74
C ALA A 186 3.57 8.35 0.45
N PHE A 187 3.12 9.22 -0.47
CA PHE A 187 3.78 10.49 -0.75
C PHE A 187 3.79 11.38 0.49
N ASP A 188 2.62 11.59 1.12
CA ASP A 188 2.52 12.45 2.29
C ASP A 188 3.32 11.91 3.48
N LYS A 189 3.38 10.59 3.65
CA LYS A 189 4.09 9.97 4.78
C LYS A 189 5.61 9.87 4.55
N TYR A 190 6.05 9.56 3.32
CA TYR A 190 7.45 9.21 3.04
C TYR A 190 8.21 10.24 2.19
N CYS A 191 7.49 11.10 1.46
CA CYS A 191 8.08 12.00 0.45
C CYS A 191 7.80 13.50 0.73
N SER A 192 7.17 13.83 1.86
CA SER A 192 6.87 15.22 2.23
C SER A 192 8.11 16.05 2.57
N ASP A 193 9.11 15.43 3.22
CA ASP A 193 10.38 16.10 3.51
C ASP A 193 11.19 16.27 2.23
N GLU A 194 11.50 17.52 1.89
CA GLU A 194 12.16 17.86 0.63
C GLU A 194 13.58 17.29 0.54
N ASN A 195 14.33 17.27 1.64
CA ASN A 195 15.69 16.72 1.65
C ASN A 195 15.67 15.21 1.39
N THR A 196 14.79 14.51 2.09
CA THR A 196 14.56 13.07 1.93
C THR A 196 14.11 12.73 0.52
N ARG A 197 13.16 13.49 -0.03
CA ARG A 197 12.67 13.33 -1.41
C ARG A 197 13.77 13.58 -2.44
N ASN A 198 14.55 14.64 -2.28
CA ASN A 198 15.64 14.96 -3.20
C ASN A 198 16.74 13.89 -3.16
N LYS A 199 17.08 13.36 -1.98
CA LYS A 199 18.00 12.22 -1.84
C LYS A 199 17.47 11.00 -2.59
N MET A 200 16.19 10.66 -2.41
CA MET A 200 15.58 9.52 -3.11
C MET A 200 15.54 9.70 -4.63
N HIS A 201 15.22 10.90 -5.12
CA HIS A 201 15.31 11.21 -6.55
C HIS A 201 16.74 11.10 -7.09
N GLY A 202 17.74 11.51 -6.31
CA GLY A 202 19.15 11.33 -6.67
C GLY A 202 19.51 9.86 -6.86
N VAL A 203 19.17 9.00 -5.90
CA VAL A 203 19.42 7.55 -5.99
C VAL A 203 18.70 6.93 -7.19
N LEU A 204 17.43 7.30 -7.44
CA LEU A 204 16.70 6.84 -8.62
C LEU A 204 17.38 7.29 -9.92
N ALA A 205 17.81 8.55 -10.00
CA ALA A 205 18.49 9.10 -11.17
C ALA A 205 19.83 8.38 -11.43
N ASP A 206 20.62 8.15 -10.38
CA ASP A 206 21.91 7.46 -10.49
C ASP A 206 21.73 6.00 -10.94
N TYR A 207 20.71 5.31 -10.41
CA TYR A 207 20.35 3.95 -10.81
C TYR A 207 19.99 3.88 -12.30
N PHE A 208 19.03 4.69 -12.75
CA PHE A 208 18.57 4.65 -14.14
C PHE A 208 19.58 5.24 -15.15
N SER A 209 20.52 6.08 -14.68
CA SER A 209 21.62 6.57 -15.50
C SER A 209 22.78 5.57 -15.62
N GLY A 210 22.72 4.45 -14.89
CA GLY A 210 23.75 3.40 -14.92
C GLY A 210 25.05 3.79 -14.23
N VAL A 211 25.03 4.77 -13.32
CA VAL A 211 26.23 5.22 -12.57
C VAL A 211 26.90 4.04 -11.84
N TRP A 212 26.09 3.08 -11.38
CA TRP A 212 26.51 1.91 -10.61
C TRP A 212 26.57 0.61 -11.44
N ALA A 213 26.40 0.68 -12.77
CA ALA A 213 26.32 -0.50 -13.63
C ALA A 213 27.68 -1.21 -13.85
N ASN A 214 28.81 -0.57 -13.50
CA ASN A 214 30.16 -1.06 -13.77
C ASN A 214 30.93 -1.58 -12.55
N GLY A 215 30.28 -1.72 -11.39
CA GLY A 215 30.88 -2.27 -10.17
C GLY A 215 31.61 -1.26 -9.30
#